data_AF-X1M185-F1
#
_entry.id   AF-X1M185-F1
#
_cell.length_a   1.000
_cell.length_b   1.000
_cell.length_c   1.000
_cell.angle_alpha   90.00
_cell.angle_beta   90.00
_cell.angle_gamma   90.00
#
_symmetry.space_group_name_H-M   'P 1'
#
loop_
_entity.id
_entity.type
_entity.pdbx_description
1 polymer ?
#
loop_
_entity_poly.entity_id
_entity_poly.type
_entity_poly.pdbx_seq_one_letter_code
_entity_poly.pdbx_strand_id
1 'polypeptide(L)'
;VFILVIAAPFIASIALKFSAEEYVGVTLIGLSIIAVISPGSLIKGLIGGVLGLIIGIVGMDPITGFPRFIFARAELIDGISVIPVMIGVYGLAEMFIQISEQQHIKIVGQALKNLIPPLSEFKRLTPTILRSSIIGVIVGAIPAAGGSIASLVAYGQEKRFSKRSHLLGTGIIDGIAAPESANNASTGGALIPMLTLGIPGDPMTAVLMGGLIIQGLRPGPILFQQQMPFVSSIYISLLLSVRSTLTTSLFTP
;
A
#
# COMPACT_ATOMS: atom_id res chain seq x y z
N VAL A 1 2.91 -5.63 -10.77
CA VAL A 1 2.65 -7.09 -10.70
C VAL A 1 3.89 -7.93 -10.97
N PHE A 2 4.59 -7.80 -12.10
CA PHE A 2 5.81 -8.61 -12.36
C PHE A 2 6.86 -8.53 -11.26
N ILE A 3 7.16 -7.32 -10.75
CA ILE A 3 8.09 -7.16 -9.63
C ILE A 3 7.59 -7.87 -8.37
N LEU A 4 6.28 -7.82 -8.07
CA LEU A 4 5.68 -8.57 -6.97
C LEU A 4 5.92 -10.09 -7.12
N VAL A 5 5.63 -10.65 -8.30
CA VAL A 5 5.78 -12.09 -8.59
C VAL A 5 7.21 -12.56 -8.40
N ILE A 6 8.20 -11.72 -8.73
CA ILE A 6 9.62 -12.07 -8.63
C ILE A 6 10.16 -11.79 -7.21
N ALA A 7 9.87 -10.61 -6.66
CA ALA A 7 10.45 -10.14 -5.41
C ALA A 7 9.81 -10.82 -4.19
N ALA A 8 8.50 -11.09 -4.20
CA ALA A 8 7.83 -11.60 -3.02
C ALA A 8 8.29 -13.02 -2.61
N PRO A 9 8.40 -14.01 -3.51
CA PRO A 9 8.96 -15.32 -3.13
C PRO A 9 10.40 -15.21 -2.61
N PHE A 10 11.20 -14.33 -3.21
CA PHE A 10 12.58 -14.10 -2.78
C PHE A 10 12.64 -13.51 -1.37
N ILE A 11 11.87 -12.46 -1.09
CA ILE A 11 11.81 -11.83 0.24
C ILE A 11 11.23 -12.80 1.27
N ALA A 12 10.18 -13.57 0.93
CA ALA A 12 9.65 -14.60 1.81
C ALA A 12 10.71 -15.64 2.18
N SER A 13 11.54 -16.07 1.23
CA SER A 13 12.64 -17.03 1.47
C SER A 13 13.71 -16.51 2.42
N ILE A 14 13.94 -15.19 2.42
CA ILE A 14 14.86 -14.51 3.34
C ILE A 14 14.21 -14.41 4.72
N ALA A 15 12.94 -13.99 4.78
CA ALA A 15 12.20 -13.84 6.02
C ALA A 15 12.01 -15.18 6.77
N LEU A 16 11.98 -16.32 6.06
CA LEU A 16 12.01 -17.65 6.68
C LEU A 16 13.29 -17.95 7.48
N LYS A 17 14.38 -17.23 7.20
CA LYS A 17 15.67 -17.39 7.88
C LYS A 17 15.87 -16.38 9.02
N PHE A 18 14.92 -15.46 9.22
CA PHE A 18 15.02 -14.47 10.27
C PHE A 18 14.91 -15.11 11.64
N SER A 19 15.85 -14.73 12.50
CA SER A 19 15.84 -15.02 13.92
C SER A 19 15.25 -13.82 14.69
N ALA A 20 15.25 -13.89 16.02
CA ALA A 20 14.74 -12.80 16.85
C ALA A 20 15.42 -11.46 16.57
N GLU A 21 16.71 -11.47 16.24
CA GLU A 21 17.51 -10.26 15.99
C GLU A 21 17.04 -9.50 14.74
N GLU A 22 16.81 -10.21 13.63
CA GLU A 22 16.30 -9.60 12.40
C GLU A 22 14.86 -9.11 12.56
N TYR A 23 14.00 -9.85 13.27
CA TYR A 23 12.63 -9.39 13.56
C TYR A 23 12.62 -8.10 14.38
N VAL A 24 13.53 -7.94 15.34
CA VAL A 24 13.71 -6.66 16.06
C VAL A 24 14.12 -5.55 15.10
N GLY A 25 15.10 -5.79 14.23
CA GLY A 25 15.56 -4.80 13.24
C GLY A 25 14.44 -4.35 12.29
N VAL A 26 13.70 -5.29 11.72
CA VAL A 26 12.57 -4.99 10.82
C VAL A 26 11.46 -4.23 11.56
N THR A 27 11.18 -4.62 12.80
CA THR A 27 10.18 -3.92 13.63
C THR A 27 10.60 -2.48 13.93
N LEU A 28 11.87 -2.25 14.28
CA LEU A 28 12.41 -0.91 14.53
C LEU A 28 12.38 -0.04 13.27
N ILE A 29 12.69 -0.61 12.11
CA ILE A 29 12.57 0.08 10.82
C ILE A 29 11.10 0.43 10.56
N GLY A 30 10.17 -0.52 10.73
CA GLY A 30 8.74 -0.30 10.59
C GLY A 30 8.21 0.81 11.49
N LEU A 31 8.61 0.83 12.76
CA LEU A 31 8.25 1.88 13.71
C LEU A 31 8.87 3.23 13.34
N SER A 32 10.11 3.26 12.87
CA SER A 32 10.78 4.49 12.43
C SER A 32 10.11 5.09 11.20
N ILE A 33 9.50 4.28 10.35
CA ILE A 33 8.77 4.75 9.17
C ILE A 33 7.52 5.56 9.56
N ILE A 34 6.86 5.23 10.67
CA ILE A 34 5.72 6.02 11.21
C ILE A 34 6.14 7.47 11.43
N ALA A 35 7.37 7.68 11.94
CA ALA A 35 7.93 9.01 12.16
C ALA A 35 8.18 9.76 10.84
N VAL A 36 8.67 9.08 9.81
CA VAL A 36 9.06 9.69 8.52
C VAL A 36 7.85 10.03 7.65
N ILE A 37 6.81 9.20 7.69
CA ILE A 37 5.68 9.29 6.75
C ILE A 37 4.56 10.21 7.24
N SER A 38 4.48 10.49 8.53
CA SER A 38 3.38 11.27 9.13
C SER A 38 3.31 12.70 8.58
N PRO A 39 2.34 13.02 7.70
CA PRO A 39 2.27 14.32 7.07
C PRO A 39 1.92 15.39 8.11
N GLY A 40 2.63 16.52 8.08
CA GLY A 40 2.35 17.70 8.90
C GLY A 40 2.86 17.66 10.34
N SER A 41 2.74 16.54 11.07
CA SER A 41 3.23 16.46 12.45
C SER A 41 3.76 15.08 12.84
N LEU A 42 5.08 15.00 13.01
CA LEU A 42 5.81 13.87 13.56
C LEU A 42 5.22 13.38 14.89
N ILE A 43 4.90 14.32 15.79
CA ILE A 43 4.40 14.02 17.14
C ILE A 43 3.04 13.31 17.06
N LYS A 44 2.13 13.76 16.20
CA LYS A 44 0.82 13.11 16.02
C LYS A 44 0.95 11.69 15.49
N GLY A 45 1.88 11.48 14.56
CA GLY A 45 2.23 10.16 14.05
C GLY A 45 2.71 9.20 15.12
N LEU A 46 3.68 9.65 15.93
CA LEU A 46 4.22 8.86 17.04
C LEU A 46 3.16 8.55 18.11
N ILE A 47 2.29 9.51 18.45
CA ILE A 47 1.16 9.27 19.36
C ILE A 47 0.25 8.18 18.80
N GLY A 48 -0.12 8.26 17.51
CA GLY A 48 -0.92 7.24 16.84
C GLY A 48 -0.26 5.85 16.87
N GLY A 49 1.04 5.79 16.60
CA GLY A 49 1.82 4.55 16.67
C GLY A 49 1.87 3.95 18.08
N VAL A 50 2.10 4.77 19.11
CA VAL A 50 2.11 4.33 20.51
C VAL A 50 0.73 3.84 20.94
N LEU A 51 -0.34 4.55 20.58
CA LEU A 51 -1.71 4.11 20.86
C LEU A 51 -2.02 2.76 20.19
N GLY A 52 -1.61 2.59 18.93
CA GLY A 52 -1.74 1.31 18.22
C GLY A 52 -0.99 0.17 18.91
N LEU A 53 0.25 0.43 19.37
CA LEU A 53 1.03 -0.56 20.12
C LEU A 53 0.36 -0.93 21.46
N ILE A 54 -0.15 0.04 22.21
CA ILE A 54 -0.85 -0.21 23.48
C ILE A 54 -2.07 -1.12 23.24
N ILE A 55 -2.88 -0.82 22.21
CA ILE A 55 -4.04 -1.64 21.83
C ILE A 55 -3.60 -3.05 21.42
N GLY A 56 -2.51 -3.17 20.65
CA GLY A 56 -2.01 -4.45 20.15
C GLY A 56 -1.39 -5.37 21.21
N ILE A 57 -0.98 -4.83 22.36
CA ILE A 57 -0.40 -5.62 23.47
C ILE A 57 -1.50 -6.20 24.39
N VAL A 58 -2.76 -5.76 24.26
CA VAL A 58 -3.88 -6.29 25.03
C VAL A 58 -4.12 -7.76 24.65
N GLY A 59 -4.07 -8.65 25.64
CA GLY A 59 -4.31 -10.09 25.46
C GLY A 59 -3.26 -10.98 26.09
N MET A 60 -3.33 -12.26 25.77
CA MET A 60 -2.30 -13.24 26.13
C MET A 60 -1.07 -13.09 25.24
N ASP A 61 0.11 -13.01 25.84
CA ASP A 61 1.37 -13.07 25.07
C ASP A 61 1.50 -14.43 24.39
N PRO A 62 1.62 -14.51 23.05
CA PRO A 62 1.71 -15.77 22.32
C PRO A 62 3.01 -16.54 22.59
N ILE A 63 4.07 -15.89 23.09
CA ILE A 63 5.36 -16.50 23.40
C ILE A 63 5.38 -16.98 24.84
N THR A 64 5.05 -16.09 25.78
CA THR A 64 5.24 -16.36 27.22
C THR A 64 3.97 -16.84 27.93
N GLY A 65 2.80 -16.69 27.30
CA GLY A 65 1.51 -17.02 27.91
C GLY A 65 1.10 -16.10 29.05
N PHE A 66 1.82 -14.99 29.29
CA PHE A 66 1.43 -14.04 30.33
C PHE A 66 0.30 -13.11 29.85
N PRO A 67 -0.75 -12.90 30.66
CA PRO A 67 -1.80 -11.95 30.34
C PRO A 67 -1.30 -10.51 30.46
N ARG A 68 -1.59 -9.69 29.45
CA ARG A 68 -1.22 -8.26 29.39
C ARG A 68 -2.47 -7.41 29.19
N PHE A 69 -2.68 -6.43 30.07
CA PHE A 69 -3.80 -5.48 29.98
C PHE A 69 -5.21 -6.11 29.85
N ILE A 70 -5.43 -7.29 30.42
CA ILE A 70 -6.74 -7.98 30.38
C ILE A 70 -7.74 -7.48 31.45
N PHE A 71 -7.29 -6.70 32.44
CA PHE A 71 -8.11 -6.08 33.48
C PHE A 71 -9.15 -7.01 34.16
N ALA A 72 -8.79 -8.28 34.37
CA ALA A 72 -9.67 -9.33 34.92
C ALA A 72 -10.96 -9.59 34.11
N ARG A 73 -10.97 -9.24 32.81
CA ARG A 73 -12.07 -9.51 31.88
C ARG A 73 -11.72 -10.66 30.97
N ALA A 74 -12.59 -11.68 30.93
CA ALA A 74 -12.38 -12.87 30.11
C ALA A 74 -12.41 -12.54 28.61
N GLU A 75 -13.17 -11.52 28.22
CA GLU A 75 -13.30 -11.07 26.83
C GLU A 75 -12.00 -10.50 26.26
N LEU A 76 -11.07 -10.08 27.12
CA LEU A 76 -9.78 -9.52 26.71
C LEU A 76 -8.66 -10.55 26.64
N ILE A 77 -8.92 -11.83 26.97
CA ILE A 77 -7.91 -12.90 26.94
C ILE A 77 -7.40 -13.13 25.51
N ASP A 78 -8.31 -13.17 24.55
CA ASP A 78 -7.98 -13.31 23.12
C ASP A 78 -7.43 -12.01 22.50
N GLY A 79 -7.35 -10.95 23.30
CA GLY A 79 -6.92 -9.62 22.89
C GLY A 79 -7.95 -8.86 22.08
N ILE A 80 -7.55 -7.69 21.58
CA ILE A 80 -8.40 -6.89 20.71
C ILE A 80 -8.18 -7.34 19.27
N SER A 81 -9.25 -7.78 18.61
CA SER A 81 -9.16 -8.21 17.21
C SER A 81 -8.66 -7.06 16.34
N VAL A 82 -7.54 -7.30 15.65
CA VAL A 82 -6.88 -6.32 14.78
C VAL A 82 -7.81 -5.87 13.65
N ILE A 83 -8.71 -6.75 13.19
CA ILE A 83 -9.51 -6.52 11.98
C ILE A 83 -10.63 -5.49 12.22
N PRO A 84 -11.51 -5.63 13.24
CA PRO A 84 -12.46 -4.58 13.58
C PRO A 84 -11.79 -3.24 13.89
N VAL A 85 -10.64 -3.24 14.57
CA VAL A 85 -9.90 -2.01 14.86
C VAL A 85 -9.44 -1.34 13.58
N MET A 86 -8.80 -2.08 12.67
CA MET A 86 -8.34 -1.53 11.40
C MET A 86 -9.51 -0.98 10.56
N ILE A 87 -10.61 -1.72 10.44
CA ILE A 87 -11.80 -1.27 9.68
C ILE A 87 -12.42 -0.03 10.33
N GLY A 88 -12.56 -0.01 11.66
CA GLY A 88 -13.14 1.11 12.39
C GLY A 88 -12.28 2.36 12.31
N VAL A 89 -10.98 2.26 12.55
CA VAL A 89 -10.05 3.40 12.48
C VAL A 89 -9.96 3.94 11.06
N TYR A 90 -9.86 3.07 10.05
CA TYR A 90 -9.84 3.49 8.65
C TYR A 90 -11.15 4.18 8.23
N GLY A 91 -12.30 3.57 8.54
CA GLY A 91 -13.61 4.15 8.22
C GLY A 91 -13.83 5.51 8.88
N LEU A 92 -13.42 5.66 10.15
CA LEU A 92 -13.49 6.95 10.86
C LEU A 92 -12.53 7.98 10.26
N ALA A 93 -11.29 7.58 9.95
CA ALA A 93 -10.30 8.47 9.36
C ALA A 93 -10.78 9.01 8.00
N GLU A 94 -11.28 8.12 7.13
CA GLU A 94 -11.78 8.49 5.82
C GLU A 94 -13.01 9.40 5.91
N MET A 95 -13.93 9.09 6.84
CA MET A 95 -15.08 9.96 7.12
C MET A 95 -14.65 11.37 7.55
N PHE A 96 -13.67 11.49 8.45
CA PHE A 96 -13.18 12.80 8.90
C PHE A 96 -12.48 13.57 7.78
N ILE A 97 -11.70 12.89 6.93
CA ILE A 97 -11.06 13.50 5.75
C ILE A 97 -12.13 14.04 4.80
N GLN A 98 -13.14 13.24 4.48
CA GLN A 98 -14.23 13.66 3.58
C GLN A 98 -15.01 14.87 4.13
N ILE A 99 -15.28 14.89 5.43
CA ILE A 99 -15.93 16.05 6.08
C ILE A 99 -15.01 17.28 6.05
N SER A 100 -13.72 17.09 6.30
CA SER A 100 -12.74 18.18 6.36
C SER A 100 -12.45 18.81 4.99
N GLU A 101 -12.41 18.01 3.92
CA GLU A 101 -11.95 18.51 2.62
C GLU A 101 -13.03 19.27 1.84
N GLN A 102 -14.30 19.29 2.28
CA GLN A 102 -15.44 19.98 1.61
C GLN A 102 -15.29 20.02 0.08
N GLN A 103 -14.85 18.92 -0.54
CA GLN A 103 -14.66 18.92 -1.97
C GLN A 103 -16.05 18.95 -2.59
N HIS A 104 -16.50 20.13 -2.99
CA HIS A 104 -17.44 20.25 -4.07
C HIS A 104 -16.77 19.57 -5.26
N ILE A 105 -17.08 18.29 -5.45
CA ILE A 105 -16.80 17.59 -6.69
C ILE A 105 -17.60 18.37 -7.74
N LYS A 106 -16.97 19.39 -8.34
CA LYS A 106 -17.42 19.89 -9.64
C LYS A 106 -17.18 18.71 -10.56
N ILE A 107 -18.22 17.92 -10.76
CA ILE A 107 -18.27 16.94 -11.84
C ILE A 107 -18.21 17.78 -13.11
N VAL A 108 -16.99 18.04 -13.59
CA VAL A 108 -16.79 18.58 -14.92
C VAL A 108 -17.13 17.42 -15.84
N GLY A 109 -18.39 17.38 -16.29
CA GLY A 109 -18.86 16.47 -17.32
C GLY A 109 -18.19 16.81 -18.64
N GLN A 110 -16.91 16.47 -18.77
CA GLN A 110 -16.20 16.53 -20.03
C GLN A 110 -16.51 15.23 -20.75
N ALA A 111 -17.14 15.30 -21.92
CA ALA A 111 -17.22 14.13 -22.80
C ALA A 111 -15.79 13.70 -23.11
N LEU A 112 -15.39 12.54 -22.60
CA LEU A 112 -14.13 11.92 -22.97
C LEU A 112 -14.19 11.68 -24.49
N LYS A 113 -13.21 12.22 -25.22
CA LYS A 113 -13.04 12.00 -26.64
C LYS A 113 -11.61 11.50 -26.81
N ASN A 114 -11.45 10.35 -27.47
CA ASN A 114 -10.16 9.69 -27.71
C ASN A 114 -9.43 9.31 -26.41
N LEU A 115 -9.96 8.33 -25.66
CA LEU A 115 -9.29 7.78 -24.46
C LEU A 115 -7.91 7.17 -24.74
N ILE A 116 -7.62 6.84 -26.00
CA ILE A 116 -6.38 6.17 -26.39
C ILE A 116 -5.43 7.23 -26.98
N PRO A 117 -4.32 7.57 -26.31
CA PRO A 117 -3.32 8.46 -26.89
C PRO A 117 -2.70 7.80 -28.14
N PRO A 118 -2.32 8.59 -29.16
CA PRO A 118 -1.68 8.06 -30.35
C PRO A 118 -0.40 7.30 -29.98
N LEU A 119 -0.06 6.24 -30.73
CA LEU A 119 1.11 5.39 -30.44
C LEU A 119 2.42 6.19 -30.36
N SER A 120 2.54 7.29 -31.11
CA SER A 120 3.68 8.20 -31.04
C SER A 120 3.84 8.86 -29.67
N GLU A 121 2.73 9.26 -29.06
CA GLU A 121 2.69 9.85 -27.73
C GLU A 121 2.94 8.80 -26.64
N PHE A 122 2.39 7.59 -26.80
CA PHE A 122 2.66 6.47 -25.91
C PHE A 122 4.16 6.11 -25.88
N LYS A 123 4.80 5.99 -27.05
CA LYS A 123 6.25 5.75 -27.17
C LYS A 123 7.07 6.86 -26.51
N ARG A 124 6.64 8.12 -26.69
CA ARG A 124 7.28 9.28 -26.06
C ARG A 124 7.17 9.24 -24.53
N LEU A 125 6.05 8.77 -23.99
CA LEU A 125 5.79 8.67 -22.55
C LEU A 125 6.40 7.44 -21.88
N THR A 126 6.79 6.43 -22.66
CA THR A 126 7.31 5.16 -22.14
C THR A 126 8.43 5.32 -21.11
N PRO A 127 9.43 6.22 -21.30
CA PRO A 127 10.46 6.45 -20.28
C PRO A 127 9.91 7.00 -18.96
N THR A 128 8.96 7.94 -19.03
CA THR A 128 8.30 8.52 -17.87
C THR A 128 7.46 7.48 -17.13
N ILE A 129 6.70 6.67 -17.87
CA ILE A 129 5.88 5.58 -17.31
C ILE A 129 6.77 4.57 -16.60
N LEU A 130 7.85 4.12 -17.24
CA LEU A 130 8.73 3.10 -16.67
C LEU A 130 9.43 3.60 -15.41
N ARG A 131 10.04 4.80 -15.45
CA ARG A 131 10.69 5.42 -14.29
C ARG A 131 9.70 5.59 -13.14
N SER A 132 8.52 6.13 -13.43
CA SER A 132 7.50 6.40 -12.41
C SER A 132 6.92 5.11 -11.85
N SER A 133 6.80 4.05 -12.65
CA SER A 133 6.39 2.73 -12.18
C SER A 133 7.42 2.13 -11.21
N ILE A 134 8.72 2.29 -11.47
CA ILE A 134 9.78 1.84 -10.56
C ILE A 134 9.68 2.62 -9.23
N ILE A 135 9.52 3.94 -9.29
CA ILE A 135 9.28 4.77 -8.09
C ILE A 135 8.05 4.25 -7.35
N GLY A 136 6.95 3.98 -8.06
CA GLY A 136 5.73 3.44 -7.50
C GLY A 136 5.96 2.13 -6.73
N VAL A 137 6.63 1.16 -7.33
CA VAL A 137 6.92 -0.11 -6.67
C VAL A 137 7.82 0.07 -5.44
N ILE A 138 8.86 0.90 -5.54
CA ILE A 138 9.78 1.15 -4.41
C ILE A 138 9.05 1.83 -3.27
N VAL A 139 8.32 2.92 -3.55
CA VAL A 139 7.56 3.66 -2.53
C VAL A 139 6.44 2.79 -1.96
N GLY A 140 5.74 2.02 -2.80
CA GLY A 140 4.71 1.09 -2.33
C GLY A 140 5.25 0.00 -1.42
N ALA A 141 6.49 -0.47 -1.66
CA ALA A 141 7.14 -1.44 -0.78
C ALA A 141 7.55 -0.85 0.59
N ILE A 142 7.53 0.48 0.76
CA ILE A 142 7.73 1.14 2.04
C ILE A 142 6.40 1.08 2.82
N PRO A 143 6.38 0.44 4.01
CA PRO A 143 5.21 0.42 4.88
C PRO A 143 4.59 1.80 5.08
N ALA A 144 3.26 1.88 5.06
CA ALA A 144 2.48 3.09 5.28
C ALA A 144 2.66 4.25 4.26
N ALA A 145 3.47 4.13 3.21
CA ALA A 145 3.68 5.23 2.25
C ALA A 145 2.52 5.40 1.26
N GLY A 146 2.03 4.29 0.73
CA GLY A 146 0.90 4.27 -0.22
C GLY A 146 1.08 5.04 -1.52
N GLY A 147 -0.01 5.07 -2.29
CA GLY A 147 -0.04 5.60 -3.65
C GLY A 147 0.11 7.12 -3.73
N SER A 148 -0.49 7.87 -2.81
CA SER A 148 -0.41 9.34 -2.83
C SER A 148 1.02 9.86 -2.69
N ILE A 149 1.84 9.25 -1.82
CA ILE A 149 3.25 9.60 -1.70
C ILE A 149 4.01 9.20 -2.96
N ALA A 150 3.73 8.02 -3.52
CA ALA A 150 4.35 7.57 -4.77
C ALA A 150 4.07 8.56 -5.92
N SER A 151 2.83 9.02 -6.06
CA SER A 151 2.44 10.03 -7.05
C SER A 151 3.14 11.36 -6.84
N LEU A 152 3.24 11.85 -5.60
CA LEU A 152 3.90 13.12 -5.29
C LEU A 152 5.41 13.05 -5.57
N VAL A 153 6.05 11.94 -5.20
CA VAL A 153 7.48 11.71 -5.51
C VAL A 153 7.69 11.63 -7.02
N ALA A 154 6.87 10.88 -7.74
CA ALA A 154 6.96 10.77 -9.19
C ALA A 154 6.73 12.11 -9.90
N TYR A 155 5.77 12.92 -9.44
CA TYR A 155 5.55 14.27 -9.95
C TYR A 155 6.76 15.19 -9.69
N GLY A 156 7.34 15.13 -8.49
CA GLY A 156 8.58 15.86 -8.17
C GLY A 156 9.77 15.43 -9.02
N GLN A 157 9.89 14.14 -9.32
CA GLN A 157 10.91 13.61 -10.22
C GLN A 157 10.68 14.05 -11.67
N GLU A 158 9.43 14.05 -12.15
CA GLU A 158 9.09 14.58 -13.47
C GLU A 158 9.46 16.05 -13.57
N LYS A 159 9.21 16.86 -12.53
CA LYS A 159 9.61 18.27 -12.50
C LYS A 159 11.12 18.48 -12.62
N ARG A 160 11.93 17.53 -12.13
CA ARG A 160 13.40 17.61 -12.19
C ARG A 160 13.98 17.14 -13.51
N PHE A 161 13.44 16.05 -14.07
CA PHE A 161 14.05 15.36 -15.21
C PHE A 161 13.33 15.59 -16.54
N SER A 162 12.10 16.11 -16.53
CA SER A 162 11.36 16.34 -17.77
C SER A 162 11.93 17.53 -18.53
N LYS A 163 12.17 17.35 -19.82
CA LYS A 163 12.48 18.47 -20.74
C LYS A 163 11.34 19.48 -20.84
N ARG A 164 10.13 19.08 -20.45
CA ARG A 164 8.90 19.88 -20.48
C ARG A 164 8.40 20.25 -19.09
N SER A 165 9.29 20.27 -18.10
CA SER A 165 8.97 20.60 -16.71
C SER A 165 8.27 21.96 -16.54
N HIS A 166 8.54 22.92 -17.43
CA HIS A 166 7.89 24.24 -17.45
C HIS A 166 6.40 24.21 -17.83
N LEU A 167 5.90 23.11 -18.42
CA LEU A 167 4.49 22.91 -18.77
C LEU A 167 3.75 22.08 -17.70
N LEU A 168 4.43 21.65 -16.62
CA LEU A 168 3.76 20.93 -15.55
C LEU A 168 2.79 21.86 -14.82
N GLY A 169 1.59 21.35 -14.52
CA GLY A 169 0.50 22.12 -13.94
C GLY A 169 -0.46 22.74 -14.97
N THR A 170 -0.12 22.72 -16.26
CA THR A 170 -1.03 23.20 -17.34
C THR A 170 -1.94 22.09 -17.89
N GLY A 171 -1.94 20.91 -17.28
CA GLY A 171 -2.67 19.73 -17.78
C GLY A 171 -1.91 18.91 -18.83
N ILE A 172 -0.59 19.09 -18.97
CA ILE A 172 0.22 18.29 -19.89
C ILE A 172 0.23 16.81 -19.48
N ILE A 173 0.12 15.91 -20.47
CA ILE A 173 0.01 14.47 -20.23
C ILE A 173 1.18 13.88 -19.42
N ASP A 174 2.40 14.44 -19.52
CA ASP A 174 3.56 13.97 -18.75
C ASP A 174 3.36 14.17 -17.24
N GLY A 175 2.67 15.27 -16.87
CA GLY A 175 2.34 15.60 -15.48
C GLY A 175 1.22 14.74 -14.89
N ILE A 176 0.50 13.98 -15.72
CA ILE A 176 -0.53 13.02 -15.31
C ILE A 176 0.03 11.59 -15.37
N ALA A 177 0.72 11.25 -16.47
CA ALA A 177 1.29 9.94 -16.69
C ALA A 177 2.30 9.54 -15.62
N ALA A 178 3.13 10.47 -15.13
CA ALA A 178 4.08 10.20 -14.05
C ALA A 178 3.37 9.79 -12.73
N PRO A 179 2.52 10.64 -12.11
CA PRO A 179 1.86 10.30 -10.86
C PRO A 179 0.91 9.10 -10.98
N GLU A 180 0.19 8.94 -12.09
CA GLU A 180 -0.72 7.80 -12.30
C GLU A 180 0.02 6.47 -12.48
N SER A 181 1.14 6.49 -13.23
CA SER A 181 1.97 5.28 -13.37
C SER A 181 2.57 4.86 -12.03
N ALA A 182 2.99 5.82 -11.20
CA ALA A 182 3.52 5.53 -9.88
C ALA A 182 2.43 5.01 -8.92
N ASN A 183 1.25 5.61 -8.90
CA ASN A 183 0.11 5.16 -8.10
C ASN A 183 -0.30 3.72 -8.44
N ASN A 184 -0.47 3.44 -9.73
CA ASN A 184 -0.88 2.10 -10.16
C ASN A 184 0.22 1.05 -9.90
N ALA A 185 1.48 1.43 -10.02
CA ALA A 185 2.59 0.55 -9.71
C ALA A 185 2.77 0.30 -8.20
N SER A 186 2.42 1.28 -7.34
CA SER A 186 2.57 1.14 -5.89
C SER A 186 1.69 0.07 -5.31
N THR A 187 0.50 -0.20 -5.89
CA THR A 187 -0.35 -1.34 -5.47
C THR A 187 0.42 -2.65 -5.51
N GLY A 188 1.20 -2.89 -6.58
CA GLY A 188 2.04 -4.08 -6.66
C GLY A 188 3.19 -4.08 -5.66
N GLY A 189 3.74 -2.90 -5.34
CA GLY A 189 4.78 -2.72 -4.33
C GLY A 189 4.28 -2.98 -2.91
N ALA A 190 3.11 -2.45 -2.55
CA ALA A 190 2.50 -2.56 -1.22
C ALA A 190 2.11 -3.99 -0.84
N LEU A 191 1.80 -4.82 -1.84
CA LEU A 191 1.54 -6.24 -1.65
C LEU A 191 2.79 -7.05 -1.29
N ILE A 192 4.00 -6.57 -1.62
CA ILE A 192 5.24 -7.29 -1.33
C ILE A 192 5.43 -7.45 0.18
N PRO A 193 5.57 -6.38 1.00
CA PRO A 193 5.77 -6.52 2.44
C PRO A 193 4.53 -7.13 3.12
N MET A 194 3.32 -6.88 2.58
CA MET A 194 2.10 -7.43 3.17
C MET A 194 2.07 -8.96 3.06
N LEU A 195 2.28 -9.51 1.86
CA LEU A 195 2.24 -10.97 1.68
C LEU A 195 3.44 -11.66 2.32
N THR A 196 4.62 -11.02 2.32
CA THR A 196 5.89 -11.68 2.72
C THR A 196 6.25 -11.49 4.19
N LEU A 197 5.93 -10.34 4.77
CA LEU A 197 6.28 -9.98 6.16
C LEU A 197 5.03 -9.78 7.04
N GLY A 198 3.83 -9.76 6.46
CA GLY A 198 2.61 -9.43 7.19
C GLY A 198 2.52 -7.93 7.54
N ILE A 199 3.25 -7.07 6.82
CA ILE A 199 3.30 -5.62 7.09
C ILE A 199 2.64 -4.87 5.92
N PRO A 200 1.50 -4.19 6.13
CA PRO A 200 0.82 -3.50 5.04
C PRO A 200 1.62 -2.30 4.51
N GLY A 201 1.67 -2.16 3.18
CA GLY A 201 2.32 -1.04 2.50
C GLY A 201 1.47 0.24 2.48
N ASP A 202 0.15 0.10 2.60
CA ASP A 202 -0.82 1.19 2.54
C ASP A 202 -2.14 0.79 3.27
N PRO A 203 -3.07 1.74 3.47
CA PRO A 203 -4.34 1.43 4.14
C PRO A 203 -5.18 0.34 3.44
N MET A 204 -5.15 0.29 2.11
CA MET A 204 -5.93 -0.69 1.33
C MET A 204 -5.42 -2.11 1.54
N THR A 205 -4.10 -2.29 1.56
CA THR A 205 -3.44 -3.56 1.85
C THR A 205 -3.60 -3.99 3.30
N ALA A 206 -3.76 -3.05 4.24
CA ALA A 206 -4.12 -3.36 5.63
C ALA A 206 -5.53 -3.96 5.73
N VAL A 207 -6.50 -3.38 5.02
CA VAL A 207 -7.87 -3.95 4.94
C VAL A 207 -7.85 -5.33 4.28
N LEU A 208 -7.10 -5.49 3.18
CA LEU A 208 -6.92 -6.78 2.52
C LEU A 208 -6.31 -7.83 3.46
N MET A 209 -5.24 -7.47 4.19
CA MET A 209 -4.62 -8.33 5.20
C MET A 209 -5.64 -8.76 6.25
N GLY A 210 -6.49 -7.84 6.73
CA GLY A 210 -7.60 -8.16 7.62
C GLY A 210 -8.55 -9.20 7.00
N GLY A 211 -8.98 -9.00 5.76
CA GLY A 211 -9.83 -9.95 5.05
C GLY A 211 -9.21 -11.35 4.90
N LEU A 212 -7.91 -11.43 4.62
CA LEU A 212 -7.19 -12.71 4.56
C LEU A 212 -7.20 -13.43 5.92
N ILE A 213 -6.96 -12.70 7.01
CA ILE A 213 -6.94 -13.28 8.36
C ILE A 213 -8.33 -13.82 8.75
N ILE A 214 -9.44 -13.15 8.35
CA ILE A 214 -10.80 -13.68 8.55
C ILE A 214 -10.95 -15.04 7.86
N GLN A 215 -10.39 -15.20 6.67
CA GLN A 215 -10.42 -16.45 5.90
C GLN A 215 -9.40 -17.49 6.41
N GLY A 216 -8.76 -17.26 7.55
CA GLY A 216 -7.75 -18.16 8.13
C GLY A 216 -6.39 -18.11 7.44
N LEU A 217 -6.18 -17.16 6.52
CA LEU A 217 -4.92 -16.97 5.80
C LEU A 217 -4.10 -15.91 6.53
N ARG A 218 -2.91 -16.27 7.00
CA ARG A 218 -2.02 -15.36 7.72
C ARG A 218 -0.90 -14.91 6.77
N PRO A 219 -0.90 -13.65 6.31
CA PRO A 219 0.20 -13.12 5.51
C PRO A 219 1.53 -13.15 6.26
N GLY A 220 2.61 -13.37 5.53
CA GLY A 220 3.92 -13.66 6.08
C GLY A 220 4.64 -14.78 5.32
N PRO A 221 5.86 -15.13 5.73
CA PRO A 221 6.70 -16.04 4.95
C PRO A 221 6.14 -17.46 4.90
N ILE A 222 5.40 -17.88 5.94
CA ILE A 222 4.74 -19.18 6.03
C ILE A 222 3.61 -19.32 5.00
N LEU A 223 2.95 -18.22 4.62
CA LEU A 223 1.90 -18.23 3.60
C LEU A 223 2.41 -18.80 2.27
N PHE A 224 3.66 -18.49 1.91
CA PHE A 224 4.30 -18.98 0.70
C PHE A 224 4.66 -20.47 0.77
N GLN A 225 4.90 -21.01 1.97
CA GLN A 225 5.14 -22.45 2.15
C GLN A 225 3.84 -23.26 2.14
N GLN A 226 2.82 -22.78 2.84
CA GLN A 226 1.59 -23.55 3.10
C GLN A 226 0.49 -23.31 2.06
N GLN A 227 0.46 -22.11 1.47
CA GLN A 227 -0.67 -21.63 0.66
C GLN A 227 -0.19 -21.06 -0.69
N MET A 228 0.87 -21.64 -1.27
CA MET A 228 1.39 -21.20 -2.57
C MET A 228 0.34 -21.19 -3.70
N PRO A 229 -0.60 -22.15 -3.79
CA PRO A 229 -1.69 -22.06 -4.78
C PRO A 229 -2.56 -20.80 -4.61
N PHE A 230 -2.82 -20.39 -3.37
CA PHE A 230 -3.57 -19.17 -3.06
C PHE A 230 -2.77 -17.91 -3.41
N VAL A 231 -1.48 -17.86 -3.06
CA VAL A 231 -0.61 -16.74 -3.43
C VAL A 231 -0.53 -16.60 -4.96
N SER A 232 -0.48 -17.73 -5.67
CA SER A 232 -0.45 -17.75 -7.14
C SER A 232 -1.78 -17.26 -7.74
N SER A 233 -2.92 -17.56 -7.11
CA SER A 233 -4.22 -17.05 -7.56
C SER A 233 -4.34 -15.54 -7.39
N ILE A 234 -3.72 -14.95 -6.35
CA ILE A 234 -3.58 -13.49 -6.21
C ILE A 234 -2.80 -12.91 -7.39
N TYR A 235 -1.69 -13.53 -7.79
CA TYR A 235 -0.90 -13.03 -8.92
C TYR A 235 -1.68 -13.08 -10.23
N ILE A 236 -2.38 -14.19 -10.48
CA ILE A 236 -3.21 -14.36 -11.68
C ILE A 236 -4.36 -13.35 -11.66
N SER A 237 -5.05 -13.18 -10.53
CA SER A 237 -6.17 -12.25 -10.42
C SER A 237 -5.74 -10.80 -10.65
N LEU A 238 -4.57 -10.40 -10.15
CA LEU A 238 -4.00 -9.07 -10.41
C LEU A 238 -3.62 -8.88 -11.88
N LEU A 239 -3.05 -9.89 -12.55
CA LEU A 239 -2.77 -9.83 -13.98
C LEU A 239 -4.05 -9.72 -14.81
N LEU A 240 -5.07 -10.51 -14.46
CA LEU A 240 -6.39 -10.44 -15.10
C LEU A 240 -7.07 -9.10 -14.86
N SER A 241 -6.95 -8.55 -13.66
CA SER A 241 -7.47 -7.22 -13.31
C SER A 241 -6.82 -6.14 -14.17
N VAL A 242 -5.49 -6.12 -14.28
CA VAL A 242 -4.77 -5.13 -15.11
C VAL A 242 -5.20 -5.25 -16.58
N ARG A 243 -5.33 -6.49 -17.09
CA ARG A 243 -5.81 -6.72 -18.45
C ARG A 243 -7.25 -6.23 -18.62
N SER A 244 -8.13 -6.50 -17.66
CA SER A 244 -9.53 -6.08 -17.67
C SER A 244 -9.63 -4.55 -17.70
N THR A 245 -8.93 -3.86 -16.81
CA THR A 245 -8.89 -2.38 -16.77
C THR A 245 -8.40 -1.78 -18.08
N LEU A 246 -7.40 -2.39 -18.72
CA LEU A 246 -6.92 -1.95 -20.03
C LEU A 246 -8.01 -2.13 -21.10
N THR A 247 -8.70 -3.28 -21.13
CA THR A 247 -9.78 -3.52 -22.09
C THR A 247 -10.98 -2.62 -21.87
N THR A 248 -11.44 -2.42 -20.64
CA THR A 248 -12.57 -1.52 -20.37
C THR A 248 -12.21 -0.11 -20.78
N SER A 249 -11.01 0.38 -20.48
CA SER A 249 -10.53 1.70 -20.93
C SER A 249 -10.44 1.83 -22.45
N LEU A 250 -10.27 0.73 -23.19
CA LEU A 250 -10.28 0.70 -24.65
C LEU A 250 -11.71 0.71 -25.23
N PHE A 251 -12.72 0.22 -24.49
CA PHE A 251 -14.09 0.03 -24.97
C PHE A 251 -15.13 1.00 -24.38
N THR A 252 -14.81 1.74 -23.31
CA THR A 252 -15.65 2.82 -22.80
C THR A 252 -15.35 4.13 -23.53
N PRO A 253 -16.37 4.80 -24.12
CA PRO A 253 -16.22 6.06 -24.84
C PRO A 253 -15.95 7.27 -23.93
#